data_AF-A0AAV7QTP0-F1
#
_entry.id   AF-A0AAV7QTP0-F1
#
_cell.length_a   1.000
_cell.length_b   1.000
_cell.length_c   1.000
_cell.angle_alpha   90.00
_cell.angle_beta   90.00
_cell.angle_gamma   90.00
#
_symmetry.space_group_name_H-M   'P 1'
#
loop_
_entity.id
_entity.type
_entity.pdbx_description
1 polymer ?
#
loop_
_entity_poly.entity_id
_entity_poly.type
_entity_poly.pdbx_seq_one_letter_code
_entity_poly.pdbx_strand_id
1 'polypeptide(L)'
;MVRPHGFDQGRKEVKDRKVFETLPEPDDDGTNLNEFEVCLKKMDLHYLPKISTILERYHFGMREQKPGESIEEYVTALRKLAATCKFGMTLEERIRYQFMLKWSSDKVRQELWSKDDPSLQEVVTIAKSV
;
A
#
# COMPACT_ATOMS: atom_id res chain seq x y z
N MET A 1 -41.05 44.35 39.24
CA MET A 1 -40.77 42.90 39.22
C MET A 1 -40.52 42.49 37.77
N VAL A 2 -39.25 42.32 37.41
CA VAL A 2 -38.84 41.89 36.06
C VAL A 2 -38.61 40.38 36.13
N ARG A 3 -39.38 39.60 35.36
CA ARG A 3 -39.04 38.19 35.08
C ARG A 3 -38.46 38.13 33.67
N PRO A 4 -37.21 37.66 33.49
CA PRO A 4 -36.68 37.42 32.16
C PRO A 4 -37.27 36.10 31.64
N HIS A 5 -38.00 36.16 30.52
CA HIS A 5 -38.35 34.95 29.78
C HIS A 5 -37.10 34.44 29.08
N GLY A 6 -36.79 33.18 29.37
CA GLY A 6 -35.55 32.51 29.04
C GLY A 6 -35.25 32.47 27.54
N PHE A 7 -33.97 32.64 27.23
CA PHE A 7 -33.34 32.11 26.04
C PHE A 7 -33.43 30.58 26.10
N ASP A 8 -34.46 30.01 25.47
CA ASP A 8 -34.46 28.58 25.12
C ASP A 8 -33.62 28.41 23.85
N GLN A 9 -32.31 28.29 24.04
CA GLN A 9 -31.41 27.91 22.98
C GLN A 9 -31.45 26.39 22.86
N GLY A 10 -32.48 25.89 22.17
CA GLY A 10 -32.54 24.52 21.72
C GLY A 10 -31.28 24.21 20.93
N ARG A 11 -30.33 23.49 21.55
CA ARG A 11 -29.29 22.76 20.84
C ARG A 11 -30.03 21.85 19.87
N LYS A 12 -30.06 22.21 18.60
CA LYS A 12 -30.41 21.28 17.54
C LYS A 12 -29.43 20.12 17.67
N GLU A 13 -29.92 18.97 18.15
CA GLU A 13 -29.18 17.72 18.07
C GLU A 13 -28.74 17.57 16.61
N VAL A 14 -27.42 17.59 16.43
CA VAL A 14 -26.81 17.60 15.12
C VAL A 14 -27.12 16.25 14.47
N LYS A 15 -27.46 16.31 13.19
CA LYS A 15 -27.92 15.22 12.31
C LYS A 15 -26.82 14.17 12.02
N ASP A 16 -25.84 14.03 12.90
CA ASP A 16 -24.61 13.25 12.71
C ASP A 16 -24.80 11.77 13.10
N ARG A 17 -25.82 11.46 13.92
CA ARG A 17 -26.09 10.09 14.39
C ARG A 17 -26.38 9.11 13.24
N LYS A 18 -26.99 9.60 12.16
CA LYS A 18 -27.34 8.77 11.00
C LYS A 18 -26.14 8.31 10.18
N VAL A 19 -25.05 9.06 10.20
CA VAL A 19 -23.84 8.69 9.44
C VAL A 19 -23.15 7.51 10.11
N PHE A 20 -23.04 7.54 11.45
CA PHE A 20 -22.37 6.49 12.21
C PHE A 20 -23.02 5.11 12.04
N GLU A 21 -24.35 5.04 12.02
CA GLU A 21 -25.12 3.80 11.80
C GLU A 21 -24.96 3.22 10.38
N THR A 22 -24.51 4.03 9.41
CA THR A 22 -24.25 3.59 8.03
C THR A 22 -22.80 3.15 7.80
N LEU A 23 -21.92 3.31 8.78
CA LEU A 23 -20.52 2.93 8.64
C LEU A 23 -20.37 1.39 8.71
N PRO A 24 -19.45 0.81 7.91
CA PRO A 24 -19.17 -0.62 7.96
C PRO A 24 -18.65 -1.02 9.36
N GLU A 25 -19.21 -2.10 9.91
CA GLU A 25 -18.70 -2.68 11.16
C GLU A 25 -17.29 -3.22 10.94
N PRO A 26 -16.35 -3.00 11.89
CA PRO A 26 -15.03 -3.61 11.81
C PRO A 26 -15.11 -5.13 11.98
N ASP A 27 -14.19 -5.85 11.33
CA ASP A 27 -14.05 -7.30 11.52
C ASP A 27 -13.78 -7.62 13.01
N ASP A 28 -14.48 -8.62 13.55
CA ASP A 28 -14.23 -9.14 14.91
C ASP A 28 -12.94 -9.97 14.90
N ASP A 29 -11.82 -9.30 15.18
CA ASP A 29 -10.50 -9.90 15.32
C ASP A 29 -10.25 -10.46 16.74
N GLY A 30 -11.28 -10.51 17.59
CA GLY A 30 -11.17 -10.95 18.99
C GLY A 30 -10.50 -9.93 19.92
N THR A 31 -10.23 -8.72 19.43
CA THR A 31 -9.65 -7.64 20.23
C THR A 31 -10.76 -6.91 20.99
N ASN A 32 -10.61 -6.76 22.32
CA ASN A 32 -11.54 -5.96 23.12
C ASN A 32 -11.23 -4.47 22.92
N LEU A 33 -11.91 -3.85 21.96
CA LEU A 33 -11.79 -2.43 21.64
C LEU A 33 -12.82 -1.61 22.39
N ASN A 34 -12.44 -0.42 22.82
CA ASN A 34 -13.39 0.55 23.38
C ASN A 34 -14.19 1.26 22.27
N GLU A 35 -15.26 1.95 22.66
CA GLU A 35 -16.18 2.64 21.73
C GLU A 35 -15.48 3.68 20.84
N PHE A 36 -14.44 4.35 21.37
CA PHE A 36 -13.66 5.32 20.62
C PHE A 36 -12.80 4.64 19.54
N GLU A 37 -12.16 3.51 19.85
CA GLU A 37 -11.38 2.72 18.90
C GLU A 37 -12.26 2.09 17.80
N VAL A 38 -13.46 1.64 18.16
CA VAL A 38 -14.47 1.16 17.20
C VAL A 38 -14.86 2.28 16.24
N CYS A 39 -15.10 3.50 16.75
CA CYS A 39 -15.41 4.66 15.92
C CYS A 39 -14.29 4.99 14.93
N LEU A 40 -13.03 4.98 15.38
CA LEU A 40 -11.88 5.19 14.50
C LEU A 40 -11.78 4.12 13.41
N LYS A 41 -11.91 2.82 13.75
CA LYS A 41 -11.91 1.74 12.75
C LYS A 41 -13.04 1.89 11.73
N LYS A 42 -14.25 2.25 12.17
CA LYS A 42 -15.40 2.50 11.27
C LYS A 42 -15.14 3.65 10.31
N MET A 43 -14.53 4.73 10.81
CA MET A 43 -14.13 5.86 9.97
C MET A 43 -13.03 5.44 8.98
N ASP A 44 -12.02 4.71 9.43
CA ASP A 44 -10.94 4.21 8.56
C ASP A 44 -11.50 3.34 7.44
N LEU A 45 -12.41 2.41 7.74
CA LEU A 45 -13.03 1.54 6.74
C LEU A 45 -13.87 2.30 5.70
N HIS A 46 -14.49 3.42 6.09
CA HIS A 46 -15.37 4.20 5.24
C HIS A 46 -14.62 5.25 4.42
N TYR A 47 -13.63 5.90 5.02
CA TYR A 47 -12.94 7.06 4.45
C TYR A 47 -11.55 6.75 3.90
N LEU A 48 -10.89 5.65 4.33
CA LEU A 48 -9.65 5.24 3.66
C LEU A 48 -10.02 4.51 2.38
N PRO A 49 -9.46 4.91 1.23
CA PRO A 49 -9.54 4.08 0.05
C PRO A 49 -8.91 2.74 0.41
N LYS A 50 -9.69 1.65 0.34
CA LYS A 50 -9.15 0.30 0.48
C LYS A 50 -8.09 0.15 -0.60
N ILE A 51 -6.81 0.25 -0.22
CA ILE A 51 -5.68 0.13 -1.15
C ILE A 51 -5.85 -1.20 -1.85
N SER A 52 -6.20 -1.13 -3.13
CA SER A 52 -6.47 -2.31 -3.90
C SER A 52 -5.13 -2.99 -4.15
N THR A 53 -4.89 -4.10 -3.46
CA THR A 53 -3.71 -4.93 -3.69
C THR A 53 -3.55 -5.26 -5.18
N ILE A 54 -4.65 -5.34 -5.93
CA ILE A 54 -4.63 -5.55 -7.39
C ILE A 54 -4.02 -4.34 -8.11
N LEU A 55 -4.43 -3.11 -7.77
CA LEU A 55 -3.86 -1.88 -8.35
C LEU A 55 -2.39 -1.72 -7.99
N GLU A 56 -2.02 -1.97 -6.73
CA GLU A 56 -0.62 -1.91 -6.30
C GLU A 56 0.25 -2.90 -7.07
N ARG A 57 -0.23 -4.16 -7.23
CA ARG A 57 0.47 -5.18 -8.00
C ARG A 57 0.54 -4.83 -9.48
N TYR A 58 -0.48 -4.19 -10.03
CA TYR A 58 -0.46 -3.66 -11.38
C TYR A 58 0.64 -2.59 -11.53
N HIS A 59 0.70 -1.61 -10.62
CA HIS A 59 1.74 -0.59 -10.63
C HIS A 59 3.16 -1.17 -10.49
N PHE A 60 3.32 -2.16 -9.61
CA PHE A 60 4.57 -2.91 -9.49
C PHE A 60 4.94 -3.60 -10.82
N GLY A 61 4.00 -4.30 -11.45
CA GLY A 61 4.24 -5.01 -12.72
C GLY A 61 4.53 -4.09 -13.91
N MET A 62 4.01 -2.86 -13.88
CA MET A 62 4.26 -1.83 -14.90
C MET A 62 5.54 -1.03 -14.66
N ARG A 63 6.24 -1.26 -13.54
CA ARG A 63 7.48 -0.56 -13.27
C ARG A 63 8.61 -1.13 -14.12
N GLU A 64 9.17 -0.29 -14.99
CA GLU A 64 10.35 -0.58 -15.83
C GLU A 64 11.47 0.40 -15.54
N GLN A 65 12.73 -0.01 -15.70
CA GLN A 65 13.89 0.87 -15.44
C GLN A 65 13.80 2.14 -16.29
N LYS A 66 13.94 3.31 -15.65
CA LYS A 66 13.91 4.59 -16.37
C LYS A 66 15.24 4.84 -17.10
N PRO A 67 15.25 5.62 -18.19
CA PRO A 67 16.49 6.04 -18.83
C PRO A 67 17.42 6.75 -17.84
N GLY A 68 18.66 6.28 -17.73
CA GLY A 68 19.66 6.85 -16.81
C GLY A 68 19.49 6.47 -15.33
N GLU A 69 18.51 5.65 -14.98
CA GLU A 69 18.32 5.16 -13.62
C GLU A 69 19.36 4.09 -13.26
N SER A 70 20.03 4.26 -12.12
CA SER A 70 20.97 3.27 -11.60
C SER A 70 20.28 1.99 -11.13
N ILE A 71 21.07 0.92 -10.98
CA ILE A 71 20.58 -0.38 -10.51
C ILE A 71 19.99 -0.25 -9.10
N GLU A 72 20.68 0.46 -8.23
CA GLU A 72 20.29 0.69 -6.84
C GLU A 72 18.99 1.50 -6.74
N GLU A 73 18.85 2.55 -7.54
CA GLU A 73 17.62 3.35 -7.62
C GLU A 73 16.44 2.50 -8.10
N TYR A 74 16.68 1.67 -9.13
CA TYR A 74 15.63 0.80 -9.67
C TYR A 74 15.17 -0.24 -8.64
N VAL A 75 16.09 -0.95 -8.00
CA VAL A 75 15.77 -1.92 -6.93
C VAL A 75 15.07 -1.25 -5.76
N THR A 76 15.51 -0.04 -5.38
CA THR A 76 14.88 0.76 -4.32
C THR A 76 13.44 1.13 -4.69
N ALA A 77 13.20 1.53 -5.94
CA ALA A 77 11.86 1.84 -6.42
C ALA A 77 10.94 0.60 -6.44
N LEU A 78 11.46 -0.56 -6.87
CA LEU A 78 10.72 -1.82 -6.82
C LEU A 78 10.34 -2.20 -5.39
N ARG A 79 11.27 -2.07 -4.43
CA ARG A 79 11.01 -2.32 -3.00
C ARG A 79 9.91 -1.41 -2.45
N LYS A 80 9.93 -0.12 -2.83
CA LYS A 80 8.91 0.84 -2.41
C LYS A 80 7.51 0.47 -2.92
N LEU A 81 7.38 0.11 -4.19
CA LEU A 81 6.10 -0.32 -4.77
C LEU A 81 5.63 -1.67 -4.20
N ALA A 82 6.57 -2.58 -3.92
CA ALA A 82 6.24 -3.90 -3.41
C ALA A 82 5.73 -3.89 -1.95
N ALA A 83 6.03 -2.82 -1.18
CA ALA A 83 5.64 -2.69 0.23
C ALA A 83 4.12 -2.76 0.45
N THR A 84 3.33 -2.26 -0.50
CA THR A 84 1.86 -2.24 -0.46
C THR A 84 1.22 -3.44 -1.18
N CYS A 85 2.01 -4.24 -1.90
CA CYS A 85 1.53 -5.34 -2.74
C CYS A 85 1.14 -6.63 -1.97
N LYS A 86 1.42 -6.68 -0.66
CA LYS A 86 1.18 -7.85 0.20
C LYS A 86 1.77 -9.14 -0.39
N PHE A 87 3.05 -9.12 -0.80
CA PHE A 87 3.74 -10.31 -1.33
C PHE A 87 4.20 -11.30 -0.26
N GLY A 88 4.31 -10.87 0.99
CA GLY A 88 4.73 -11.73 2.11
C GLY A 88 6.11 -12.34 1.85
N MET A 89 6.23 -13.66 2.05
CA MET A 89 7.49 -14.40 1.89
C MET A 89 8.03 -14.40 0.45
N THR A 90 7.20 -14.10 -0.56
CA THR A 90 7.61 -14.08 -1.97
C THR A 90 8.15 -12.73 -2.45
N LEU A 91 8.33 -11.76 -1.54
CA LEU A 91 8.74 -10.39 -1.89
C LEU A 91 10.03 -10.34 -2.72
N GLU A 92 11.09 -11.00 -2.24
CA GLU A 92 12.40 -11.01 -2.92
C GLU A 92 12.33 -11.66 -4.31
N GLU A 93 11.60 -12.77 -4.41
CA GLU A 93 11.35 -13.48 -5.67
C GLU A 93 10.63 -12.57 -6.68
N ARG A 94 9.61 -11.83 -6.23
CA ARG A 94 8.84 -10.91 -7.09
C ARG A 94 9.71 -9.75 -7.57
N ILE A 95 10.51 -9.15 -6.70
CA ILE A 95 11.44 -8.07 -7.07
C ILE A 95 12.45 -8.58 -8.08
N ARG A 96 13.02 -9.77 -7.85
CA ARG A 96 13.94 -10.43 -8.78
C ARG A 96 13.32 -10.61 -10.16
N TYR A 97 12.14 -11.21 -10.26
CA TYR A 97 11.50 -11.43 -11.56
C TYR A 97 11.18 -10.11 -12.26
N GLN A 98 10.66 -9.12 -11.53
CA GLN A 98 10.36 -7.82 -12.11
C GLN A 98 11.63 -7.12 -12.62
N PHE A 99 12.73 -7.23 -11.87
CA PHE A 99 14.02 -6.74 -12.31
C PHE A 99 14.45 -7.40 -13.62
N MET A 100 14.48 -8.74 -13.67
CA MET A 100 14.90 -9.49 -14.85
C MET A 100 14.02 -9.21 -16.08
N LEU A 101 12.71 -9.06 -15.89
CA LEU A 101 11.76 -8.85 -16.99
C LEU A 101 11.81 -7.43 -17.57
N LYS A 102 12.02 -6.42 -16.72
CA LYS A 102 11.87 -5.00 -17.08
C LYS A 102 13.18 -4.20 -17.01
N TRP A 103 14.30 -4.91 -17.08
CA TRP A 103 15.62 -4.30 -17.20
C TRP A 103 15.89 -3.83 -18.63
N SER A 104 16.50 -2.64 -18.76
CA SER A 104 16.71 -1.98 -20.06
C SER A 104 17.76 -2.69 -20.94
N SER A 105 18.80 -3.28 -20.36
CA SER A 105 19.88 -3.92 -21.12
C SER A 105 19.55 -5.36 -21.51
N ASP A 106 19.34 -5.60 -22.81
CA ASP A 106 19.13 -6.95 -23.35
C ASP A 106 20.34 -7.87 -23.09
N LYS A 107 21.56 -7.33 -23.11
CA LYS A 107 22.79 -8.10 -22.85
C LYS A 107 22.80 -8.66 -21.42
N VAL A 108 22.52 -7.81 -20.43
CA VAL A 108 22.40 -8.23 -19.03
C VAL A 108 21.28 -9.25 -18.89
N ARG A 109 20.14 -9.03 -19.56
CA ARG A 109 19.00 -9.97 -19.51
C ARG A 109 19.37 -11.36 -20.03
N GLN A 110 20.07 -11.45 -21.15
CA GLN A 110 20.54 -12.72 -21.73
C GLN A 110 21.51 -13.46 -20.80
N GLU A 111 22.44 -12.74 -20.18
CA GLU A 111 23.37 -13.33 -19.22
C GLU A 111 22.65 -13.87 -17.98
N LEU A 112 21.67 -13.11 -17.47
CA LEU A 112 20.84 -13.53 -16.34
C LEU A 112 19.99 -14.77 -16.66
N TRP A 113 19.43 -14.87 -17.87
CA TRP A 113 18.65 -16.03 -18.31
C TRP A 113 19.50 -17.30 -18.50
N SER A 114 20.82 -17.16 -18.58
CA SER A 114 21.75 -18.29 -18.68
C SER A 114 22.16 -18.85 -17.31
N LYS A 115 21.77 -18.19 -16.21
CA LYS A 115 22.05 -18.64 -14.84
C LYS A 115 20.91 -19.49 -14.30
N ASP A 116 21.24 -20.47 -13.47
CA ASP A 116 20.25 -21.30 -12.77
C ASP A 116 19.79 -20.60 -11.48
N ASP A 117 18.54 -20.14 -11.48
CA ASP A 117 17.83 -19.47 -10.37
C ASP A 117 18.66 -18.48 -9.51
N PRO A 118 19.24 -17.41 -10.10
CA PRO A 118 20.09 -16.48 -9.33
C PRO A 118 19.28 -15.75 -8.26
N SER A 119 19.86 -15.52 -7.09
CA SER A 119 19.31 -14.64 -6.05
C SER A 119 19.23 -13.18 -6.53
N LEU A 120 18.40 -12.35 -5.88
CA LEU A 120 18.34 -10.92 -6.23
C LEU A 120 19.72 -10.24 -6.11
N GLN A 121 20.53 -10.63 -5.14
CA GLN A 121 21.88 -10.07 -4.97
C GLN A 121 22.80 -10.45 -6.12
N GLU A 122 22.75 -11.69 -6.61
CA GLU A 122 23.51 -12.12 -7.78
C GLU A 122 23.06 -11.39 -9.04
N VAL A 123 21.74 -11.25 -9.23
CA VAL A 123 21.17 -10.49 -10.35
C VAL A 123 21.69 -9.05 -10.37
N VAL A 124 21.66 -8.38 -9.22
CA VAL A 124 22.19 -7.01 -9.06
C VAL A 124 23.70 -6.96 -9.31
N THR A 125 24.45 -7.97 -8.88
CA THR A 125 25.90 -8.02 -9.07
C THR A 125 26.27 -8.19 -10.55
N ILE A 126 25.59 -9.10 -11.25
CA ILE A 126 25.77 -9.32 -12.69
C ILE A 126 25.42 -8.05 -13.47
N ALA A 127 24.32 -7.38 -13.09
CA ALA A 127 23.92 -6.12 -13.74
C ALA A 127 24.97 -5.01 -13.57
N LYS A 128 25.73 -4.99 -12.47
CA LYS A 128 26.82 -4.01 -12.23
C LYS A 128 28.11 -4.33 -12.98
N SER A 129 28.32 -5.58 -13.39
CA SER A 129 29.56 -6.02 -14.03
C SER A 129 29.58 -5.84 -15.56
N VAL A 130 28.47 -5.40 -16.16
CA VAL A 130 28.28 -5.25 -17.61
C VAL A 130 28.22 -3.78 -17.98
#